data_AF-A7SLU2-F1
#
_entry.id   AF-A7SLU2-F1
#
_cell.length_a   1.000
_cell.length_b   1.000
_cell.length_c   1.000
_cell.angle_alpha   90.00
_cell.angle_beta   90.00
_cell.angle_gamma   90.00
#
_symmetry.space_group_name_H-M   'P 1'
#
loop_
_entity.id
_entity.type
_entity.pdbx_description
1 polymer ?
#
loop_
_entity_poly.entity_id
_entity_poly.type
_entity_poly.pdbx_seq_one_letter_code
_entity_poly.pdbx_strand_id
1 'polypeptide(L)'
;QFDAEFRRFPLDREKFKSYERFYDYVRSMHKLENIEITVWYTDMHGDLLPINNDDNLQRALNTAKPLLRLFLQRKGQYQPSFSKISGVKKRTLFSTISNPSKTTISRVNISTPQDFRRVSAIVDVDILPETHRRVRLLKHNSDKPLGFYIRDGTSVRVTPSGLERVPGIFISRLVPGGLAESTGLLAVNDEVLEVNGIDVSGKTLDQVTDMMIANSHNLIITVKPANQMNNPV
;
A
#
# COMPACT_ATOMS: atom_id res chain seq x y z
N GLN A 1 -13.18 28.10 5.58
CA GLN A 1 -13.00 27.71 7.00
C GLN A 1 -13.96 26.56 7.25
N PHE A 2 -13.50 25.38 7.66
CA PHE A 2 -14.33 24.19 7.82
C PHE A 2 -14.80 24.13 9.28
N ASP A 3 -15.77 24.97 9.64
CA ASP A 3 -16.48 24.85 10.91
C ASP A 3 -17.52 23.74 10.77
N ALA A 4 -17.51 22.79 11.71
CA ALA A 4 -18.28 21.56 11.61
C ALA A 4 -19.79 21.83 11.45
N GLU A 5 -20.36 21.40 10.32
CA GLU A 5 -21.79 21.53 10.05
C GLU A 5 -22.51 20.18 10.24
N PHE A 6 -23.51 20.14 11.12
CA PHE A 6 -24.33 18.95 11.36
C PHE A 6 -25.63 19.03 10.54
N ARG A 7 -25.75 18.20 9.50
CA ARG A 7 -26.99 18.08 8.69
C ARG A 7 -27.63 16.71 8.85
N ARG A 8 -28.96 16.70 8.88
CA ARG A 8 -29.80 15.49 8.80
C ARG A 8 -30.52 15.51 7.47
N PHE A 9 -30.44 14.41 6.72
CA PHE A 9 -31.15 14.27 5.46
C PHE A 9 -31.65 12.82 5.29
N PRO A 10 -32.77 12.62 4.60
CA PRO A 10 -33.23 11.28 4.25
C PRO A 10 -32.28 10.68 3.20
N LEU A 11 -31.90 9.42 3.40
CA LEU A 11 -31.11 8.65 2.45
C LEU A 11 -31.96 7.46 2.00
N ASP A 12 -32.28 7.40 0.72
CA ASP A 12 -32.93 6.24 0.13
C ASP A 12 -31.90 5.09 0.05
N ARG A 13 -32.15 4.01 0.79
CA ARG A 13 -31.24 2.87 0.91
C ARG A 13 -31.02 2.16 -0.40
N GLU A 14 -32.01 2.18 -1.31
CA GLU A 14 -31.93 1.44 -2.58
C GLU A 14 -31.17 2.19 -3.67
N LYS A 15 -31.03 3.51 -3.52
CA LYS A 15 -30.40 4.39 -4.51
C LYS A 15 -28.87 4.31 -4.52
N PHE A 16 -28.25 3.91 -3.41
CA PHE A 16 -26.79 3.97 -3.22
C PHE A 16 -26.18 2.57 -3.03
N LYS A 17 -26.02 1.85 -4.14
CA LYS A 17 -25.31 0.55 -4.17
C LYS A 17 -23.79 0.68 -4.36
N SER A 18 -23.32 1.85 -4.80
CA SER A 18 -21.91 2.13 -5.06
C SER A 18 -21.41 3.27 -4.18
N TYR A 19 -20.24 3.06 -3.58
CA TYR A 19 -19.53 4.00 -2.74
C TYR A 19 -19.20 5.28 -3.48
N GLU A 20 -18.75 5.22 -4.73
CA GLU A 20 -18.40 6.42 -5.51
C GLU A 20 -19.60 7.36 -5.65
N ARG A 21 -20.76 6.82 -6.04
CA ARG A 21 -21.99 7.60 -6.17
C ARG A 21 -22.45 8.21 -4.85
N PHE A 22 -22.33 7.44 -3.77
CA PHE A 22 -22.65 7.91 -2.42
C PHE A 22 -21.70 9.02 -1.98
N TYR A 23 -20.41 8.84 -2.23
CA TYR A 23 -19.36 9.79 -1.88
C TYR A 23 -19.54 11.12 -2.62
N ASP A 24 -19.81 11.08 -3.92
CA ASP A 24 -20.10 12.28 -4.72
C ASP A 24 -21.39 12.98 -4.28
N TYR A 25 -22.42 12.20 -3.94
CA TYR A 25 -23.67 12.75 -3.40
C TYR A 25 -23.44 13.49 -2.07
N VAL A 26 -22.71 12.87 -1.14
CA VAL A 26 -22.36 13.49 0.15
C VAL A 26 -21.52 14.75 -0.07
N ARG A 27 -20.57 14.72 -1.01
CA ARG A 27 -19.71 15.86 -1.33
C ARG A 27 -20.51 17.03 -1.91
N SER A 28 -21.37 16.78 -2.89
CA SER A 28 -22.20 17.83 -3.51
C SER A 28 -23.22 18.38 -2.50
N MET A 29 -23.87 17.51 -1.72
CA MET A 29 -24.83 17.91 -0.68
C MET A 29 -24.22 18.87 0.35
N HIS A 30 -22.98 18.63 0.75
CA HIS A 30 -22.28 19.45 1.74
C HIS A 30 -21.47 20.61 1.12
N LYS A 31 -21.56 20.83 -0.21
CA LYS A 31 -20.79 21.85 -0.95
C LYS A 31 -19.27 21.71 -0.79
N LEU A 32 -18.79 20.46 -0.82
CA LEU A 32 -17.39 20.08 -0.57
C LEU A 32 -16.66 19.67 -1.85
N GLU A 33 -17.11 20.12 -3.01
CA GLU A 33 -16.67 19.66 -4.34
C GLU A 33 -15.15 19.79 -4.55
N ASN A 34 -14.54 20.84 -4.00
CA ASN A 34 -13.10 21.11 -4.12
C ASN A 34 -12.27 20.57 -2.95
N ILE A 35 -12.84 19.71 -2.09
CA ILE A 35 -12.20 19.25 -0.86
C ILE A 35 -12.28 17.73 -0.77
N GLU A 36 -11.12 17.10 -0.71
CA GLU A 36 -11.07 15.66 -0.40
C GLU A 36 -11.52 15.41 1.03
N ILE A 37 -12.47 14.50 1.21
CA ILE A 37 -13.03 14.14 2.51
C ILE A 37 -12.94 12.63 2.76
N THR A 38 -12.97 12.27 4.04
CA THR A 38 -13.18 10.92 4.55
C THR A 38 -14.57 10.85 5.20
N VAL A 39 -15.28 9.75 4.97
CA VAL A 39 -16.65 9.52 5.45
C VAL A 39 -16.62 8.37 6.45
N TRP A 40 -17.26 8.55 7.60
CA TRP A 40 -17.31 7.56 8.67
C TRP A 40 -18.72 7.38 9.21
N TYR A 41 -19.04 6.21 9.76
CA TYR A 41 -20.29 5.92 10.46
C TYR A 41 -20.03 5.26 11.81
N THR A 42 -21.03 5.31 12.70
CA THR A 42 -20.97 4.61 13.99
C THR A 42 -21.71 3.27 13.87
N ASP A 43 -21.04 2.16 14.20
CA ASP A 43 -21.66 0.83 14.22
C ASP A 43 -22.58 0.63 15.43
N MET A 44 -23.34 -0.48 15.47
CA MET A 44 -24.24 -0.85 16.58
C MET A 44 -23.51 -0.90 17.94
N HIS A 45 -22.21 -1.19 17.92
CA HIS A 45 -21.34 -1.26 19.09
C HIS A 45 -20.77 0.10 19.52
N GLY A 46 -21.03 1.17 18.76
CA GLY A 46 -20.52 2.52 19.05
C GLY A 46 -19.16 2.84 18.42
N ASP A 47 -18.61 1.92 17.61
CA ASP A 47 -17.33 2.10 16.94
C ASP A 47 -17.45 2.98 15.69
N LEU A 48 -16.50 3.90 15.50
CA LEU A 48 -16.45 4.76 14.32
C LEU A 48 -15.66 4.06 13.20
N LEU A 49 -16.36 3.68 12.14
CA LEU A 49 -15.82 2.91 11.02
C LEU A 49 -15.86 3.73 9.72
N PRO A 50 -14.84 3.62 8.86
CA PRO A 50 -14.80 4.36 7.60
C PRO A 50 -15.76 3.73 6.58
N ILE A 51 -16.42 4.58 5.80
CA ILE A 51 -17.09 4.19 4.55
C ILE A 51 -16.14 4.55 3.42
N ASN A 52 -15.45 3.55 2.88
CA ASN A 52 -14.43 3.72 1.83
C ASN A 52 -14.55 2.70 0.68
N ASN A 53 -15.56 1.83 0.73
CA ASN A 53 -15.87 0.83 -0.29
C ASN A 53 -17.37 0.46 -0.20
N ASP A 54 -17.83 -0.34 -1.16
CA ASP A 54 -19.24 -0.74 -1.30
C ASP A 54 -19.71 -1.58 -0.10
N ASP A 55 -18.87 -2.50 0.39
CA ASP A 55 -19.19 -3.38 1.53
C ASP A 55 -19.42 -2.57 2.83
N ASN A 56 -18.57 -1.59 3.09
CA ASN A 56 -18.65 -0.72 4.26
C ASN A 56 -19.86 0.20 4.18
N LEU A 57 -20.21 0.68 2.97
CA LEU A 57 -21.45 1.43 2.75
C LEU A 57 -22.67 0.55 3.05
N GLN A 58 -22.72 -0.67 2.52
CA GLN A 58 -23.82 -1.59 2.76
C GLN A 58 -23.96 -1.93 4.24
N ARG A 59 -22.84 -2.18 4.93
CA ARG A 59 -22.84 -2.42 6.38
C ARG A 59 -23.35 -1.20 7.15
N ALA A 60 -22.91 0.00 6.80
CA ALA A 60 -23.39 1.24 7.40
C ALA A 60 -24.92 1.42 7.25
N LEU A 61 -25.45 1.15 6.07
CA LEU A 61 -26.89 1.22 5.79
C LEU A 61 -27.72 0.20 6.58
N ASN A 62 -27.19 -1.01 6.76
CA ASN A 62 -27.86 -2.10 7.48
C ASN A 62 -27.87 -1.87 9.00
N THR A 63 -26.75 -1.41 9.55
CA THR A 63 -26.57 -1.08 10.96
C THR A 63 -27.42 0.13 11.37
N ALA A 64 -27.64 1.09 10.46
CA ALA A 64 -28.30 2.34 10.76
C ALA A 64 -29.76 2.17 11.21
N LYS A 65 -30.00 2.33 12.51
CA LYS A 65 -31.35 2.37 13.12
C LYS A 65 -31.40 3.46 14.20
N PRO A 66 -32.25 4.50 14.09
CA PRO A 66 -33.21 4.78 13.00
C PRO A 66 -32.61 5.51 11.79
N LEU A 67 -31.46 6.19 11.92
CA LEU A 67 -30.85 7.01 10.86
C LEU A 67 -29.35 6.75 10.78
N LEU A 68 -28.80 6.74 9.56
CA LEU A 68 -27.36 6.67 9.34
C LEU A 68 -26.73 8.01 9.73
N ARG A 69 -25.80 7.99 10.69
CA ARG A 69 -25.04 9.16 11.11
C ARG A 69 -23.68 9.12 10.45
N LEU A 70 -23.36 10.18 9.73
CA LEU A 70 -22.09 10.32 9.02
C LEU A 70 -21.21 11.36 9.71
N PHE A 71 -19.92 11.07 9.78
CA PHE A 71 -18.88 12.01 10.15
C PHE A 71 -18.01 12.27 8.93
N LEU A 72 -17.92 13.54 8.53
CA LEU A 72 -17.14 13.99 7.38
C LEU A 72 -15.91 14.73 7.90
N GLN A 73 -14.73 14.35 7.40
CA GLN A 73 -13.48 15.00 7.77
C GLN A 73 -12.63 15.27 6.53
N ARG A 74 -12.06 16.48 6.44
CA ARG A 74 -11.12 16.85 5.38
C ARG A 74 -9.88 15.95 5.43
N LYS A 75 -9.54 15.35 4.29
CA LYS A 75 -8.35 14.51 4.12
C LYS A 75 -7.09 15.38 4.28
N GLY A 76 -6.14 14.93 5.09
CA GLY A 76 -4.89 15.66 5.40
C GLY A 76 -4.94 16.60 6.62
N GLN A 77 -6.09 16.79 7.27
CA GLN A 77 -6.14 17.41 8.61
C GLN A 77 -6.19 16.34 9.68
N TYR A 78 -5.34 16.49 10.70
CA TYR A 78 -5.10 15.58 11.81
C TYR A 78 -6.40 15.01 12.40
N GLN A 79 -6.38 13.70 12.67
CA GLN A 79 -7.45 12.92 13.27
C GLN A 79 -7.91 13.58 14.57
N PRO A 80 -9.19 13.96 14.73
CA PRO A 80 -9.70 14.26 16.06
C PRO A 80 -9.56 12.96 16.84
N SER A 81 -8.93 13.06 17.99
CA SER A 81 -8.99 12.05 19.04
C SER A 81 -10.44 11.90 19.49
N PHE A 82 -11.27 11.20 18.70
CA PHE A 82 -12.59 10.75 19.10
C PHE A 82 -12.42 9.59 20.08
N SER A 83 -11.87 9.94 21.25
CA SER A 83 -12.10 9.22 22.49
C SER A 83 -13.62 9.17 22.64
N LYS A 84 -14.21 8.03 22.27
CA LYS A 84 -15.59 7.64 22.56
C LYS A 84 -16.58 8.81 22.53
N ILE A 85 -17.36 8.95 21.46
CA ILE A 85 -18.69 9.58 21.58
C ILE A 85 -19.62 8.58 22.30
N SER A 86 -19.21 8.22 23.52
CA SER A 86 -20.04 7.59 24.53
C SER A 86 -20.76 8.74 25.22
N GLY A 87 -22.08 8.79 25.02
CA GLY A 87 -22.96 9.50 25.94
C GLY A 87 -23.37 10.88 25.48
N VAL A 88 -24.57 10.92 24.89
CA VAL A 88 -25.60 11.81 25.41
C VAL A 88 -25.44 11.89 26.93
N LYS A 89 -25.00 13.03 27.46
CA LYS A 89 -25.05 13.30 28.90
C LYS A 89 -26.53 13.27 29.32
N LYS A 90 -27.05 12.10 29.69
CA LYS A 90 -28.17 12.05 30.62
C LYS A 90 -27.63 12.66 31.91
N ARG A 91 -28.11 13.86 32.22
CA ARG A 91 -27.86 14.54 33.48
C ARG A 91 -28.53 13.73 34.58
N THR A 92 -27.82 12.76 35.14
CA THR A 92 -28.13 12.24 36.47
C THR A 92 -27.19 12.91 37.44
N LEU A 93 -27.71 13.94 38.10
CA LEU A 93 -27.21 14.38 39.40
C LEU A 93 -27.32 13.16 40.34
N PHE A 94 -26.24 12.82 41.04
CA PHE A 94 -26.13 12.09 42.32
C PHE A 94 -24.85 11.21 42.38
N SER A 95 -24.19 11.32 43.54
CA SER A 95 -23.06 10.56 44.13
C SER A 95 -21.63 10.70 43.59
N THR A 96 -20.94 11.71 44.14
CA THR A 96 -19.77 11.62 45.03
C THR A 96 -19.07 10.26 45.26
N ILE A 97 -17.73 10.33 45.39
CA ILE A 97 -16.78 9.51 46.20
C ILE A 97 -15.71 8.69 45.43
N SER A 98 -14.46 9.22 45.53
CA SER A 98 -13.12 8.61 45.56
C SER A 98 -12.71 7.48 44.61
N ASN A 99 -11.68 7.75 43.77
CA ASN A 99 -10.49 6.88 43.66
C ASN A 99 -9.32 7.64 42.98
N PRO A 100 -8.23 8.02 43.68
CA PRO A 100 -7.06 8.64 43.06
C PRO A 100 -6.02 7.55 42.71
N SER A 101 -6.33 6.67 41.77
CA SER A 101 -5.34 5.73 41.22
C SER A 101 -5.86 5.05 39.95
N LYS A 102 -6.17 5.84 38.93
CA LYS A 102 -6.10 5.33 37.56
C LYS A 102 -5.01 6.12 36.88
N THR A 103 -3.80 5.58 36.92
CA THR A 103 -2.83 5.81 35.86
C THR A 103 -3.58 5.60 34.55
N THR A 104 -3.93 6.71 33.90
CA THR A 104 -4.41 6.71 32.53
C THR A 104 -3.25 6.20 31.71
N ILE A 105 -3.15 4.87 31.57
CA ILE A 105 -2.33 4.25 30.54
C ILE A 105 -2.83 4.87 29.25
N SER A 106 -2.03 5.78 28.69
CA SER A 106 -2.26 6.37 27.38
C SER A 106 -2.29 5.21 26.41
N ARG A 107 -3.49 4.72 26.10
CA ARG A 107 -3.66 3.71 25.08
C ARG A 107 -3.15 4.33 23.79
N VAL A 108 -2.07 3.78 23.24
CA VAL A 108 -1.52 4.20 21.96
C VAL A 108 -2.62 4.03 20.94
N ASN A 109 -3.11 5.14 20.40
CA ASN A 109 -4.15 5.14 19.37
C ASN A 109 -3.47 4.94 18.01
N ILE A 110 -3.40 3.70 17.55
CA ILE A 110 -2.89 3.34 16.21
C ILE A 110 -4.03 3.59 15.21
N SER A 111 -3.78 4.39 14.17
CA SER A 111 -4.76 4.71 13.13
C SER A 111 -4.94 3.55 12.15
N THR A 112 -5.99 3.61 11.32
CA THR A 112 -6.13 2.72 10.17
C THR A 112 -5.00 2.99 9.17
N PRO A 113 -4.41 1.96 8.53
CA PRO A 113 -3.30 2.23 7.63
C PRO A 113 -3.76 3.05 6.42
N GLN A 114 -2.89 3.94 5.95
CA GLN A 114 -3.17 4.89 4.89
C GLN A 114 -2.15 4.69 3.76
N ASP A 115 -2.50 5.11 2.54
CA ASP A 115 -1.61 5.04 1.38
C ASP A 115 -1.08 3.63 1.08
N PHE A 116 -1.98 2.63 1.10
CA PHE A 116 -1.66 1.27 0.68
C PHE A 116 -1.25 1.26 -0.79
N ARG A 117 -0.01 0.87 -1.03
CA ARG A 117 0.57 0.90 -2.36
C ARG A 117 1.44 -0.33 -2.57
N ARG A 118 1.28 -0.95 -3.74
CA ARG A 118 2.05 -2.13 -4.10
C ARG A 118 3.46 -1.71 -4.48
N VAL A 119 4.46 -2.30 -3.82
CA VAL A 119 5.88 -2.04 -4.06
C VAL A 119 6.53 -3.10 -4.95
N SER A 120 6.05 -4.35 -4.90
CA SER A 120 6.59 -5.44 -5.72
C SER A 120 5.61 -6.58 -6.00
N ALA A 121 6.02 -7.49 -6.89
CA ALA A 121 5.35 -8.74 -7.22
C ALA A 121 6.34 -9.79 -7.75
N ILE A 122 6.06 -11.07 -7.51
CA ILE A 122 6.55 -12.14 -8.38
C ILE A 122 5.50 -12.33 -9.49
N VAL A 123 5.95 -12.48 -10.73
CA VAL A 123 5.10 -12.57 -11.93
C VAL A 123 5.47 -13.84 -12.70
N ASP A 124 4.51 -14.41 -13.44
CA ASP A 124 4.76 -15.46 -14.44
C ASP A 124 5.42 -16.74 -13.89
N VAL A 125 5.16 -17.06 -12.62
CA VAL A 125 5.71 -18.25 -11.95
C VAL A 125 5.39 -19.54 -12.70
N ASP A 126 4.18 -19.64 -13.26
CA ASP A 126 3.69 -20.87 -13.91
C ASP A 126 4.22 -21.08 -15.33
N ILE A 127 4.82 -20.05 -15.95
CA ILE A 127 5.31 -20.09 -17.34
C ILE A 127 6.83 -19.97 -17.44
N LEU A 128 7.50 -19.56 -16.35
CA LEU A 128 8.95 -19.47 -16.28
C LEU A 128 9.55 -20.79 -15.81
N PRO A 129 10.78 -21.12 -16.23
CA PRO A 129 11.50 -22.23 -15.63
C PRO A 129 11.66 -22.01 -14.12
N GLU A 130 11.61 -23.09 -13.32
CA GLU A 130 11.72 -23.01 -11.85
C GLU A 130 13.02 -22.33 -11.35
N THR A 131 14.06 -22.34 -12.18
CA THR A 131 15.35 -21.71 -11.91
C THR A 131 15.34 -20.19 -12.12
N HIS A 132 14.24 -19.62 -12.59
CA HIS A 132 14.08 -18.21 -12.92
C HIS A 132 13.05 -17.55 -12.01
N ARG A 133 13.18 -16.25 -11.83
CA ARG A 133 12.23 -15.44 -11.08
C ARG A 133 12.01 -14.13 -11.83
N ARG A 134 10.76 -13.84 -12.17
CA ARG A 134 10.38 -12.53 -12.70
C ARG A 134 9.77 -11.68 -11.60
N VAL A 135 10.42 -10.54 -11.37
CA VAL A 135 10.08 -9.61 -10.29
C VAL A 135 9.60 -8.31 -10.92
N ARG A 136 8.46 -7.81 -10.47
CA ARG A 136 7.99 -6.46 -10.75
C ARG A 136 8.33 -5.56 -9.58
N LEU A 137 9.00 -4.44 -9.83
CA LEU A 137 9.29 -3.39 -8.86
C LEU A 137 8.55 -2.11 -9.25
N LEU A 138 7.81 -1.55 -8.30
CA LEU A 138 7.04 -0.32 -8.47
C LEU A 138 7.66 0.78 -7.63
N LYS A 139 8.27 1.75 -8.31
CA LYS A 139 8.84 2.93 -7.66
C LYS A 139 7.74 3.97 -7.55
N HIS A 140 7.31 4.25 -6.33
CA HIS A 140 6.40 5.36 -6.05
C HIS A 140 7.13 6.70 -6.19
N ASN A 141 6.38 7.77 -6.52
CA ASN A 141 6.80 9.17 -6.77
C ASN A 141 7.82 9.71 -5.76
N SER A 142 9.04 9.24 -5.88
CA SER A 142 10.18 9.54 -5.05
C SER A 142 11.37 9.53 -5.99
N ASP A 143 12.29 10.47 -5.84
CA ASP A 143 13.49 10.51 -6.67
C ASP A 143 14.51 9.42 -6.27
N LYS A 144 14.13 8.54 -5.33
CA LYS A 144 14.98 7.45 -4.84
C LYS A 144 15.25 6.43 -5.96
N PRO A 145 16.47 5.89 -6.05
CA PRO A 145 16.78 4.82 -7.00
C PRO A 145 16.09 3.51 -6.61
N LEU A 146 16.09 2.53 -7.52
CA LEU A 146 15.56 1.19 -7.27
C LEU A 146 16.31 0.44 -6.16
N GLY A 147 17.53 0.88 -5.81
CA GLY A 147 18.25 0.38 -4.65
C GLY A 147 19.05 -0.90 -4.89
N PHE A 148 19.51 -1.14 -6.11
CA PHE A 148 20.48 -2.18 -6.43
C PHE A 148 21.42 -1.72 -7.55
N TYR A 149 22.54 -2.40 -7.70
CA TYR A 149 23.54 -2.13 -8.72
C TYR A 149 23.83 -3.41 -9.48
N ILE A 150 24.22 -3.24 -10.74
CA ILE A 150 24.60 -4.33 -11.63
C ILE A 150 26.08 -4.25 -11.97
N ARG A 151 26.64 -5.36 -12.45
CA ARG A 151 28.01 -5.48 -12.95
C ARG A 151 28.06 -6.48 -14.10
N ASP A 152 29.11 -6.38 -14.89
CA ASP A 152 29.49 -7.46 -15.79
C ASP A 152 30.00 -8.68 -15.03
N GLY A 153 29.89 -9.83 -15.68
CA GLY A 153 30.42 -11.08 -15.21
C GLY A 153 30.39 -12.14 -16.31
N THR A 154 30.71 -13.37 -15.92
CA THR A 154 30.69 -14.52 -16.81
C THR A 154 29.64 -15.51 -16.34
N SER A 155 28.68 -15.83 -17.20
CA SER A 155 27.72 -16.91 -16.99
C SER A 155 28.20 -18.16 -17.71
N VAL A 156 28.00 -19.32 -17.08
CA VAL A 156 28.32 -20.62 -17.67
C VAL A 156 27.01 -21.22 -18.17
N ARG A 157 26.91 -21.42 -19.49
CA ARG A 157 25.72 -21.95 -20.14
C ARG A 157 26.05 -23.27 -20.84
N VAL A 158 25.06 -24.15 -20.89
CA VAL A 158 25.11 -25.36 -21.70
C VAL A 158 24.64 -25.00 -23.09
N THR A 159 25.52 -25.09 -24.07
CA THR A 159 25.25 -24.91 -25.49
C THR A 159 25.35 -26.26 -26.21
N PRO A 160 24.84 -26.40 -27.44
CA PRO A 160 25.01 -27.64 -28.22
C PRO A 160 26.49 -28.05 -28.42
N SER A 161 27.41 -27.09 -28.40
CA SER A 161 28.87 -27.27 -28.49
C SER A 161 29.53 -27.64 -27.15
N GLY A 162 28.80 -27.61 -26.03
CA GLY A 162 29.32 -27.98 -24.72
C GLY A 162 29.06 -26.91 -23.66
N LEU A 163 30.01 -26.75 -22.74
CA LEU A 163 29.92 -25.76 -21.66
C LEU A 163 30.64 -24.48 -22.09
N GLU A 164 29.90 -23.38 -22.24
CA GLU A 164 30.45 -22.11 -22.70
C GLU A 164 30.38 -21.02 -21.64
N ARG A 165 31.43 -20.20 -21.62
CA ARG A 165 31.52 -18.99 -20.80
C ARG A 165 31.07 -17.80 -21.63
N VAL A 166 29.90 -17.26 -21.31
CA VAL A 166 29.33 -16.11 -22.01
C VAL A 166 29.30 -14.88 -21.09
N PRO A 167 29.37 -13.66 -21.65
CA PRO A 167 29.12 -12.45 -20.89
C PRO A 167 27.73 -12.48 -20.25
N GLY A 168 27.61 -12.01 -19.01
CA GLY A 168 26.35 -11.91 -18.29
C GLY A 168 26.32 -10.71 -17.36
N ILE A 169 25.13 -10.26 -17.00
CA ILE A 169 24.91 -9.14 -16.09
C ILE A 169 24.44 -9.68 -14.75
N PHE A 170 25.01 -9.18 -13.65
CA PHE A 170 24.74 -9.68 -12.31
C PHE A 170 24.44 -8.54 -11.36
N ILE A 171 23.59 -8.80 -10.37
CA ILE A 171 23.42 -7.86 -9.24
C ILE A 171 24.70 -7.86 -8.41
N SER A 172 25.37 -6.71 -8.32
CA SER A 172 26.63 -6.53 -7.60
C SER A 172 26.44 -6.16 -6.13
N ARG A 173 25.42 -5.35 -5.83
CA ARG A 173 25.08 -4.95 -4.46
C ARG A 173 23.63 -4.48 -4.36
N LEU A 174 23.08 -4.58 -3.15
CA LEU A 174 21.83 -3.98 -2.75
C LEU A 174 22.09 -2.75 -1.86
N VAL A 175 21.22 -1.76 -1.94
CA VAL A 175 21.26 -0.57 -1.07
C VAL A 175 20.50 -0.89 0.22
N PRO A 176 21.12 -0.72 1.40
CA PRO A 176 20.43 -0.86 2.68
C PRO A 176 19.18 0.03 2.78
N GLY A 177 18.04 -0.57 3.09
CA GLY A 177 16.73 0.09 3.13
C GLY A 177 16.21 0.55 1.77
N GLY A 178 16.87 0.16 0.68
CA GLY A 178 16.45 0.43 -0.69
C GLY A 178 15.22 -0.39 -1.09
N LEU A 179 14.58 -0.02 -2.20
CA LEU A 179 13.39 -0.73 -2.69
C LEU A 179 13.70 -2.22 -2.96
N ALA A 180 14.75 -2.51 -3.72
CA ALA A 180 15.12 -3.90 -4.05
C ALA A 180 15.41 -4.74 -2.80
N GLU A 181 16.22 -4.24 -1.86
CA GLU A 181 16.50 -4.95 -0.60
C GLU A 181 15.24 -5.18 0.22
N SER A 182 14.41 -4.14 0.39
CA SER A 182 13.17 -4.21 1.19
C SER A 182 12.16 -5.23 0.66
N THR A 183 12.23 -5.57 -0.63
CA THR A 183 11.36 -6.61 -1.21
C THR A 183 11.83 -8.02 -0.91
N GLY A 184 13.12 -8.24 -0.66
CA GLY A 184 13.71 -9.57 -0.48
C GLY A 184 13.62 -10.48 -1.72
N LEU A 185 13.19 -9.95 -2.87
CA LEU A 185 12.98 -10.74 -4.09
C LEU A 185 14.22 -10.83 -4.97
N LEU A 186 15.17 -9.91 -4.78
CA LEU A 186 16.44 -9.81 -5.49
C LEU A 186 17.59 -9.97 -4.49
N ALA A 187 18.68 -10.57 -4.95
CA ALA A 187 19.88 -10.80 -4.17
C ALA A 187 21.15 -10.47 -4.94
N VAL A 188 22.23 -10.24 -4.19
CA VAL A 188 23.57 -10.16 -4.77
C VAL A 188 23.92 -11.49 -5.45
N ASN A 189 24.54 -11.38 -6.62
CA ASN A 189 24.90 -12.47 -7.53
C ASN A 189 23.76 -13.10 -8.35
N ASP A 190 22.52 -12.59 -8.23
CA ASP A 190 21.48 -12.96 -9.19
C ASP A 190 21.91 -12.54 -10.61
N GLU A 191 21.77 -13.44 -11.58
CA GLU A 191 22.02 -13.14 -12.99
C GLU A 191 20.78 -12.48 -13.59
N VAL A 192 20.93 -11.30 -14.17
CA VAL A 192 19.87 -10.60 -14.90
C VAL A 192 19.78 -11.18 -16.30
N LEU A 193 18.58 -11.57 -16.69
CA LEU A 193 18.30 -12.21 -17.98
C LEU A 193 17.43 -11.33 -18.87
N GLU A 194 16.45 -10.64 -18.29
CA GLU A 194 15.55 -9.77 -19.07
C GLU A 194 15.18 -8.52 -18.28
N VAL A 195 14.96 -7.43 -19.02
CA VAL A 195 14.39 -6.17 -18.49
C VAL A 195 13.21 -5.77 -19.36
N ASN A 196 12.03 -5.70 -18.75
CA ASN A 196 10.74 -5.37 -19.37
C ASN A 196 10.44 -6.18 -20.64
N GLY A 197 10.79 -7.47 -20.64
CA GLY A 197 10.59 -8.40 -21.75
C GLY A 197 11.68 -8.34 -22.83
N ILE A 198 12.76 -7.59 -22.63
CA ILE A 198 13.91 -7.52 -23.52
C ILE A 198 15.05 -8.32 -22.90
N ASP A 199 15.52 -9.35 -23.61
CA ASP A 199 16.71 -10.13 -23.25
C ASP A 199 17.95 -9.24 -23.19
N VAL A 200 18.76 -9.42 -22.14
CA VAL A 200 20.00 -8.66 -21.93
C VAL A 200 21.23 -9.34 -22.54
N SER A 201 21.10 -10.55 -23.10
CA SER A 201 22.20 -11.24 -23.74
C SER A 201 22.80 -10.38 -24.88
N GLY A 202 24.14 -10.27 -24.91
CA GLY A 202 24.86 -9.47 -25.90
C GLY A 202 24.75 -7.95 -25.76
N LYS A 203 24.01 -7.43 -24.77
CA LYS A 203 23.96 -5.98 -24.47
C LYS A 203 25.11 -5.58 -23.55
N THR A 204 25.53 -4.32 -23.67
CA THR A 204 26.52 -3.74 -22.75
C THR A 204 25.89 -3.41 -21.40
N LEU A 205 26.71 -3.33 -20.35
CA LEU A 205 26.27 -2.91 -19.02
C LEU A 205 25.51 -1.56 -19.05
N ASP A 206 26.02 -0.60 -19.81
CA ASP A 206 25.42 0.73 -19.95
C ASP A 206 24.05 0.65 -20.61
N GLN A 207 23.90 -0.14 -21.69
CA GLN A 207 22.60 -0.34 -22.34
C GLN A 207 21.57 -0.95 -21.39
N VAL A 208 21.96 -1.94 -20.61
CA VAL A 208 21.07 -2.57 -19.62
C VAL A 208 20.72 -1.60 -18.49
N THR A 209 21.69 -0.79 -18.07
CA THR A 209 21.47 0.28 -17.09
C THR A 209 20.43 1.29 -17.60
N ASP A 210 20.59 1.76 -18.84
CA ASP A 210 19.66 2.68 -19.49
C ASP A 210 18.25 2.09 -19.60
N MET A 211 18.15 0.81 -19.97
CA MET A 211 16.87 0.09 -20.02
C MET A 211 16.18 0.05 -18.64
N MET A 212 16.93 -0.19 -17.56
CA MET A 212 16.38 -0.19 -16.20
C MET A 212 15.96 1.21 -15.76
N ILE A 213 16.74 2.25 -16.09
CA ILE A 213 16.44 3.64 -15.76
C ILE A 213 15.17 4.09 -16.48
N ALA A 214 15.06 3.82 -17.78
CA ALA A 214 13.90 4.15 -18.60
C ALA A 214 12.60 3.51 -18.06
N ASN A 215 12.71 2.32 -17.47
CA ASN A 215 11.58 1.58 -16.89
C ASN A 215 11.50 1.69 -15.36
N SER A 216 12.23 2.60 -14.73
CA SER A 216 12.42 2.62 -13.26
C SER A 216 11.14 2.82 -12.44
N HIS A 217 10.07 3.40 -13.03
CA HIS A 217 8.76 3.52 -12.36
C HIS A 217 8.02 2.18 -12.25
N ASN A 218 8.21 1.29 -13.23
CA ASN A 218 7.56 0.00 -13.33
C ASN A 218 8.50 -1.00 -14.02
N LEU A 219 9.51 -1.43 -13.25
CA LEU A 219 10.54 -2.35 -13.74
C LEU A 219 10.01 -3.78 -13.62
N ILE A 220 10.12 -4.55 -14.69
CA ILE A 220 9.91 -6.00 -14.67
C ILE A 220 11.25 -6.63 -15.03
N ILE A 221 11.87 -7.31 -14.08
CA ILE A 221 13.20 -7.92 -14.24
C ILE A 221 13.07 -9.43 -14.09
N THR A 222 13.59 -10.17 -15.08
CA THR A 222 13.73 -11.63 -14.97
C THR A 222 15.16 -11.92 -14.55
N VAL A 223 15.31 -12.66 -13.45
CA VAL A 223 16.61 -13.07 -12.92
C VAL A 223 16.70 -14.58 -12.77
N LYS A 224 17.92 -15.11 -12.79
CA LYS A 224 18.25 -16.44 -12.27
C LYS A 224 18.84 -16.27 -10.87
N PRO A 225 18.11 -16.66 -9.81
CA PRO A 225 18.57 -16.47 -8.45
C PRO A 225 19.89 -17.18 -8.17
N ALA A 226 20.77 -16.53 -7.41
CA ALA A 226 21.98 -17.17 -6.90
C ALA A 226 21.64 -18.20 -5.82
N ASN A 227 22.38 -19.31 -5.78
CA ASN A 227 22.31 -20.27 -4.68
C ASN A 227 22.90 -19.63 -3.42
N GLN A 228 22.04 -19.10 -2.55
CA GLN A 228 22.44 -18.42 -1.32
C GLN A 228 22.97 -19.35 -0.20
N MET A 229 23.02 -20.67 -0.42
CA MET A 229 23.50 -21.64 0.57
C MET A 229 24.98 -21.45 0.97
N ASN A 230 25.74 -20.63 0.25
CA ASN A 230 27.17 -20.39 0.50
C ASN A 230 27.52 -18.96 0.97
N ASN A 231 26.55 -18.12 1.36
CA ASN A 231 26.92 -16.82 1.95
C ASN A 231 27.47 -17.02 3.38
N PRO A 232 28.71 -16.58 3.69
CA PRO A 232 29.19 -16.57 5.05
C PRO A 232 28.32 -15.60 5.87
N VAL A 233 27.85 -16.09 7.02
CA VAL A 233 27.10 -15.31 8.03
C VAL A 233 28.00 -14.26 8.65
#